data_AF-A0A5U8XNH3-F1
#
_entry.id   AF-A0A5U8XNH3-F1
#
_cell.length_a   1.000
_cell.length_b   1.000
_cell.length_c   1.000
_cell.angle_alpha   90.00
_cell.angle_beta   90.00
_cell.angle_gamma   90.00
#
_symmetry.space_group_name_H-M   'P 1'
#
loop_
_entity.id
_entity.type
_entity.pdbx_description
1 polymer ?
#
loop_
_entity_poly.entity_id
_entity_poly.type
_entity_poly.pdbx_seq_one_letter_code
_entity_poly.pdbx_strand_id
1 'polypeptide(L)'
;MADYKQQAEIEALRKETSDATGEGAEIPSLASYLESRTSTTNPVTPYNLNDELTTWKNRIGLSKGMGLAAQRLTNPLMGFNHRMANNPVPVNREYGGVSFIVRPDLNLDYNNISQSRRFANMCAQDTASLDYSILAALDPLFPFGFAASDEPALGKPFRPEVPFDNLQAFIPLLSSSLVSFSGPPDNSVDSWLSNEGIEREQWGIVDSTWEVNYAYSGSTTFNNMVGNPIMKMMTVWLEYMAGVRKGKFKPRIINSIQRRIDYQSRIYTINYDSLGNIQRFTCGCIMWPTNNNAGAMASVDNTKPQLNDDVTITIQWQMIGARYDDPLYMDMFNRTVAIFNPDMIPDPNYDEFMPIGASFLRKLEVHELPLFNYYGYPHIDTIRRQLSWWVYQTDYEYVLKQAGLL
;
A
#
# COMPACT_ATOMS: atom_id res chain seq x y z
N MET A 1 55.87 -24.44 -17.40
CA MET A 1 55.41 -25.50 -16.49
C MET A 1 54.10 -25.06 -15.81
N ALA A 2 53.01 -25.09 -16.58
CA ALA A 2 51.62 -24.96 -16.16
C ALA A 2 50.85 -25.74 -17.25
N ASP A 3 49.92 -26.65 -17.02
CA ASP A 3 49.12 -26.92 -15.84
C ASP A 3 48.65 -28.40 -15.88
N TYR A 4 49.60 -29.33 -15.71
CA TYR A 4 49.33 -30.77 -15.80
C TYR A 4 48.36 -31.28 -14.71
N LYS A 5 48.16 -30.52 -13.63
CA LYS A 5 47.16 -30.84 -12.59
C LYS A 5 45.73 -30.59 -13.08
N GLN A 6 45.49 -29.53 -13.84
CA GLN A 6 44.18 -29.26 -14.42
C GLN A 6 43.82 -30.30 -15.49
N GLN A 7 44.77 -30.77 -16.30
CA GLN A 7 44.51 -31.82 -17.29
C GLN A 7 44.12 -33.17 -16.66
N ALA A 8 44.76 -33.55 -15.56
CA ALA A 8 44.42 -34.78 -14.84
C ALA A 8 43.06 -34.69 -14.13
N GLU A 9 42.69 -33.51 -13.64
CA GLU A 9 41.38 -33.23 -13.03
C GLU A 9 40.26 -33.23 -14.09
N ILE A 10 40.56 -32.70 -15.29
CA ILE A 10 39.68 -32.74 -16.46
C ILE A 10 39.51 -34.19 -16.99
N GLU A 11 40.57 -35.01 -16.98
CA GLU A 11 40.48 -36.42 -17.35
C GLU A 11 39.72 -37.26 -16.31
N ALA A 12 39.86 -36.96 -15.02
CA ALA A 12 39.09 -37.59 -13.96
C ALA A 12 37.60 -37.25 -14.07
N LEU A 13 37.26 -35.99 -14.34
CA LEU A 13 35.89 -35.53 -14.60
C LEU A 13 35.30 -36.15 -15.88
N ARG A 14 36.13 -36.37 -16.92
CA ARG A 14 35.75 -37.09 -18.16
C ARG A 14 35.45 -38.57 -17.94
N LYS A 15 36.17 -39.21 -17.01
CA LYS A 15 35.98 -40.62 -16.65
C LYS A 15 34.76 -40.83 -15.76
N GLU A 16 34.43 -39.88 -14.89
CA GLU A 16 33.16 -39.89 -14.15
C GLU A 16 31.95 -39.55 -15.03
N THR A 17 32.15 -38.92 -16.20
CA THR A 17 31.06 -38.59 -17.14
C THR A 17 30.75 -39.67 -18.16
N SER A 18 31.66 -40.60 -18.46
CA SER A 18 31.36 -41.73 -19.36
C SER A 18 30.41 -42.76 -18.75
N ASP A 19 30.32 -42.82 -17.42
CA ASP A 19 29.48 -43.78 -16.69
C ASP A 19 28.05 -43.25 -16.42
N ALA A 20 27.71 -42.04 -16.89
CA ALA A 20 26.43 -41.38 -16.61
C ALA A 20 25.69 -40.84 -17.85
N THR A 21 26.08 -41.25 -19.06
CA THR A 21 25.43 -40.81 -20.31
C THR A 21 24.18 -41.63 -20.64
N GLY A 22 23.01 -41.06 -20.31
CA GLY A 22 21.82 -41.11 -21.16
C GLY A 22 21.57 -39.69 -21.70
N GLU A 23 21.53 -39.55 -23.02
CA GLU A 23 21.58 -38.28 -23.76
C GLU A 23 20.28 -37.44 -23.69
N GLY A 24 20.44 -36.12 -23.66
CA GLY A 24 19.52 -35.11 -24.22
C GLY A 24 18.21 -34.82 -23.47
N ALA A 25 18.13 -33.70 -22.73
CA ALA A 25 16.84 -33.07 -22.38
C ALA A 25 17.02 -31.58 -22.02
N GLU A 26 16.32 -30.69 -22.75
CA GLU A 26 15.98 -29.37 -22.25
C GLU A 26 14.77 -29.42 -21.30
N ILE A 27 14.61 -28.36 -20.52
CA ILE A 27 13.76 -28.28 -19.34
C ILE A 27 12.33 -27.92 -19.72
N PRO A 28 11.33 -28.73 -19.31
CA PRO A 28 9.95 -28.41 -19.58
C PRO A 28 9.40 -27.30 -18.67
N SER A 29 8.65 -26.36 -19.26
CA SER A 29 7.63 -25.56 -18.55
C SER A 29 6.57 -26.48 -17.91
N LEU A 30 5.83 -26.01 -16.90
CA LEU A 30 4.78 -26.80 -16.22
C LEU A 30 3.80 -27.44 -17.22
N ALA A 31 3.42 -26.72 -18.27
CA ALA A 31 2.59 -27.22 -19.36
C ALA A 31 3.28 -28.38 -20.10
N SER A 32 4.53 -28.20 -20.53
CA SER A 32 5.28 -29.26 -21.22
C SER A 32 5.66 -30.45 -20.34
N TYR A 33 5.75 -30.30 -19.00
CA TYR A 33 5.96 -31.42 -18.07
C TYR A 33 4.70 -32.28 -17.91
N LEU A 34 3.52 -31.66 -18.01
CA LEU A 34 2.24 -32.38 -18.04
C LEU A 34 2.03 -33.05 -19.40
N GLU A 35 2.36 -32.38 -20.51
CA GLU A 35 2.27 -32.96 -21.86
C GLU A 35 3.30 -34.09 -22.08
N SER A 36 4.50 -34.00 -21.52
CA SER A 36 5.54 -35.04 -21.66
C SER A 36 5.20 -36.33 -20.91
N ARG A 37 4.22 -36.33 -20.01
CA ARG A 37 3.69 -37.57 -19.42
C ARG A 37 2.80 -38.35 -20.39
N THR A 38 2.36 -37.72 -21.48
CA THR A 38 1.37 -38.27 -22.42
C THR A 38 1.91 -38.54 -23.82
N SER A 39 3.15 -38.14 -24.13
CA SER A 39 3.74 -38.21 -25.47
C SER A 39 5.00 -39.07 -25.48
N THR A 40 5.02 -40.11 -26.33
CA THR A 40 6.12 -41.10 -26.47
C THR A 40 7.18 -40.71 -27.51
N THR A 41 7.18 -39.48 -28.00
CA THR A 41 8.06 -39.03 -29.09
C THR A 41 9.15 -38.11 -28.58
N ASN A 42 10.38 -38.62 -28.51
CA ASN A 42 11.60 -37.86 -28.20
C ASN A 42 11.87 -36.80 -29.29
N PRO A 43 11.97 -35.50 -28.96
CA PRO A 43 12.50 -34.52 -29.90
C PRO A 43 14.05 -34.53 -29.85
N VAL A 44 14.69 -34.65 -31.01
CA VAL A 44 16.15 -34.60 -31.20
C VAL A 44 16.52 -33.23 -31.77
N THR A 45 17.38 -32.47 -31.09
CA THR A 45 17.98 -31.23 -31.61
C THR A 45 19.47 -31.08 -31.23
N PRO A 46 20.26 -30.29 -31.98
CA PRO A 46 21.73 -30.36 -32.01
C PRO A 46 22.43 -29.51 -30.94
N TYR A 47 23.65 -29.93 -30.59
CA TYR A 47 24.51 -29.48 -29.50
C TYR A 47 24.95 -28.00 -29.56
N ASN A 48 24.82 -27.27 -28.44
CA ASN A 48 25.29 -25.90 -28.23
C ASN A 48 26.04 -25.80 -26.88
N LEU A 49 27.24 -25.22 -26.88
CA LEU A 49 28.13 -25.14 -25.70
C LEU A 49 27.52 -24.35 -24.53
N ASN A 50 26.69 -23.34 -24.81
CA ASN A 50 25.99 -22.58 -23.76
C ASN A 50 24.90 -23.41 -23.07
N ASP A 51 24.33 -24.39 -23.78
CA ASP A 51 23.34 -25.33 -23.24
C ASP A 51 23.99 -26.35 -22.32
N GLU A 52 25.28 -26.66 -22.52
CA GLU A 52 26.01 -27.55 -21.63
C GLU A 52 26.22 -26.90 -20.25
N LEU A 53 26.63 -25.62 -20.21
CA LEU A 53 26.83 -24.89 -18.95
C LEU A 53 25.52 -24.73 -18.16
N THR A 54 24.41 -24.46 -18.85
CA THR A 54 23.09 -24.38 -18.20
C THR A 54 22.64 -25.76 -17.73
N THR A 55 22.84 -26.82 -18.52
CA THR A 55 22.56 -28.21 -18.12
C THR A 55 23.36 -28.63 -16.89
N TRP A 56 24.65 -28.30 -16.82
CA TRP A 56 25.48 -28.54 -15.65
C TRP A 56 25.00 -27.75 -14.43
N LYS A 57 24.65 -26.46 -14.59
CA LYS A 57 24.03 -25.65 -13.52
C LYS A 57 22.71 -26.25 -13.03
N ASN A 58 21.88 -26.75 -13.94
CA ASN A 58 20.60 -27.38 -13.62
C ASN A 58 20.76 -28.75 -12.94
N ARG A 59 21.73 -29.55 -13.38
CA ARG A 59 22.11 -30.82 -12.74
C ARG A 59 22.69 -30.60 -11.35
N ILE A 60 23.51 -29.58 -11.15
CA ILE A 60 23.99 -29.15 -9.82
C ILE A 60 22.83 -28.63 -8.97
N GLY A 61 21.88 -27.89 -9.56
CA GLY A 61 20.67 -27.43 -8.87
C GLY A 61 19.80 -28.59 -8.37
N LEU A 62 19.58 -29.59 -9.24
CA LEU A 62 18.89 -30.84 -8.93
C LEU A 62 19.63 -31.66 -7.87
N SER A 63 20.93 -31.88 -8.02
CA SER A 63 21.75 -32.65 -7.07
C SER A 63 21.90 -31.97 -5.71
N LYS A 64 21.86 -30.62 -5.67
CA LYS A 64 21.81 -29.83 -4.44
C LYS A 64 20.41 -29.64 -3.86
N GLY A 65 19.37 -30.25 -4.45
CA GLY A 65 18.00 -30.19 -3.94
C GLY A 65 17.33 -28.83 -4.08
N MET A 66 17.94 -27.89 -4.81
CA MET A 66 17.30 -26.64 -5.23
C MET A 66 16.31 -26.89 -6.38
N GLY A 67 16.45 -28.02 -7.08
CA GLY A 67 15.79 -28.25 -8.36
C GLY A 67 16.26 -27.25 -9.42
N LEU A 68 15.51 -27.16 -10.52
CA LEU A 68 15.86 -26.30 -11.64
C LEU A 68 15.68 -24.83 -11.23
N ALA A 69 16.58 -23.95 -11.68
CA ALA A 69 16.59 -22.55 -11.24
C ALA A 69 15.26 -21.83 -11.50
N ALA A 70 14.60 -22.11 -12.63
CA ALA A 70 13.28 -21.56 -12.99
C ALA A 70 12.11 -22.13 -12.16
N GLN A 71 12.29 -23.29 -11.53
CA GLN A 71 11.22 -24.02 -10.84
C GLN A 71 11.37 -24.00 -9.31
N ARG A 72 12.32 -23.23 -8.76
CA ARG A 72 12.59 -23.24 -7.31
C ARG A 72 11.37 -22.92 -6.44
N LEU A 73 10.47 -22.05 -6.92
CA LEU A 73 9.21 -21.71 -6.25
C LEU A 73 8.11 -22.75 -6.48
N THR A 74 8.13 -23.45 -7.63
CA THR A 74 7.10 -24.44 -7.98
C THR A 74 7.42 -25.84 -7.45
N ASN A 75 8.68 -26.16 -7.21
CA ASN A 75 9.12 -27.47 -6.72
C ASN A 75 8.43 -27.89 -5.40
N PRO A 76 8.27 -27.01 -4.40
CA PRO A 76 7.53 -27.35 -3.17
C PRO A 76 6.03 -27.58 -3.38
N LEU A 77 5.45 -27.01 -4.44
CA LEU A 77 4.04 -27.20 -4.79
C LEU A 77 3.80 -28.53 -5.54
N MET A 78 4.82 -29.04 -6.23
CA MET A 78 4.70 -30.21 -7.11
C MET A 78 5.07 -31.54 -6.45
N GLY A 79 5.87 -31.53 -5.38
CA GLY A 79 6.33 -32.77 -4.76
C GLY A 79 6.97 -32.60 -3.39
N PHE A 80 7.10 -33.72 -2.70
CA PHE A 80 7.71 -33.75 -1.37
C PHE A 80 9.24 -33.58 -1.46
N ASN A 81 9.78 -32.83 -0.51
CA ASN A 81 11.22 -32.73 -0.34
C ASN A 81 11.77 -34.00 0.30
N HIS A 82 12.20 -34.94 -0.53
CA HIS A 82 12.79 -36.21 -0.08
C HIS A 82 14.13 -36.08 0.67
N ARG A 83 14.74 -34.88 0.67
CA ARG A 83 16.00 -34.63 1.38
C ARG A 83 15.82 -34.21 2.83
N MET A 84 14.58 -33.96 3.28
CA MET A 84 14.21 -33.57 4.65
C MET A 84 14.97 -32.36 5.23
N ALA A 85 15.77 -31.66 4.41
CA ALA A 85 16.49 -30.43 4.76
C ALA A 85 15.64 -29.21 4.41
N ASN A 86 15.83 -28.10 5.13
CA ASN A 86 15.07 -26.88 4.87
C ASN A 86 15.28 -26.38 3.44
N ASN A 87 14.20 -25.94 2.80
CA ASN A 87 14.19 -25.59 1.38
C ASN A 87 15.10 -24.35 1.14
N PRO A 88 16.09 -24.41 0.23
CA PRO A 88 17.02 -23.30 -0.04
C PRO A 88 16.39 -22.13 -0.84
N VAL A 89 15.07 -21.99 -0.86
CA VAL A 89 14.39 -20.86 -1.48
C VAL A 89 14.64 -19.61 -0.63
N PRO A 90 14.96 -18.45 -1.22
CA PRO A 90 15.13 -17.21 -0.49
C PRO A 90 13.91 -16.93 0.41
N VAL A 91 14.16 -16.57 1.67
CA VAL A 91 13.11 -16.13 2.60
C VAL A 91 12.44 -14.88 2.03
N ASN A 92 11.11 -14.78 2.17
CA ASN A 92 10.40 -13.59 1.74
C ASN A 92 10.96 -12.35 2.47
N ARG A 93 11.39 -11.35 1.69
CA ARG A 93 11.87 -10.06 2.20
C ARG A 93 10.96 -8.97 1.65
N GLU A 94 10.13 -8.43 2.51
CA GLU A 94 9.28 -7.29 2.19
C GLU A 94 10.06 -6.00 2.41
N TYR A 95 9.93 -5.05 1.48
CA TYR A 95 10.47 -3.71 1.60
C TYR A 95 9.43 -2.76 2.22
N GLY A 96 9.93 -1.64 2.75
CA GLY A 96 9.11 -0.63 3.42
C GLY A 96 7.90 -0.21 2.58
N GLY A 97 6.74 -0.15 3.22
CA GLY A 97 5.46 0.14 2.57
C GLY A 97 5.04 1.60 2.65
N VAL A 98 4.00 1.95 1.89
CA VAL A 98 3.33 3.25 1.99
C VAL A 98 1.90 3.03 2.48
N SER A 99 1.46 3.88 3.41
CA SER A 99 0.07 3.89 3.88
C SER A 99 -0.64 5.18 3.48
N PHE A 100 -1.87 5.05 3.02
CA PHE A 100 -2.72 6.15 2.56
C PHE A 100 -3.95 6.25 3.45
N ILE A 101 -4.18 7.41 4.05
CA ILE A 101 -5.38 7.70 4.83
C ILE A 101 -6.26 8.64 4.01
N VAL A 102 -7.50 8.22 3.72
CA VAL A 102 -8.46 8.97 2.91
C VAL A 102 -8.94 10.21 3.66
N ARG A 103 -9.13 11.33 2.96
CA ARG A 103 -9.72 12.52 3.58
C ARG A 103 -11.16 12.28 4.05
N PRO A 104 -11.54 12.68 5.27
CA PRO A 104 -12.94 12.72 5.67
C PRO A 104 -13.69 13.84 4.93
N ASP A 105 -15.02 13.86 5.07
CA ASP A 105 -15.88 14.89 4.49
C ASP A 105 -16.49 15.76 5.60
N LEU A 106 -15.64 16.38 6.42
CA LEU A 106 -16.10 17.22 7.52
C LEU A 106 -16.85 18.43 6.96
N ASN A 107 -18.03 18.75 7.50
CA ASN A 107 -18.75 19.94 7.06
C ASN A 107 -18.16 21.20 7.73
N LEU A 108 -17.07 21.75 7.18
CA LEU A 108 -16.43 22.97 7.71
C LEU A 108 -16.98 24.23 7.03
N ASP A 109 -18.30 24.31 6.90
CA ASP A 109 -19.00 25.52 6.45
C ASP A 109 -18.99 26.64 7.52
N TYR A 110 -19.19 27.89 7.09
CA TYR A 110 -19.22 29.08 7.94
C TYR A 110 -20.10 28.90 9.18
N ASN A 111 -21.30 28.34 9.00
CA ASN A 111 -22.26 28.11 10.08
C ASN A 111 -21.77 27.12 11.14
N ASN A 112 -20.96 26.15 10.73
CA ASN A 112 -20.37 25.17 11.64
C ASN A 112 -19.13 25.77 12.29
N ILE A 113 -18.22 26.37 11.53
CA ILE A 113 -17.01 27.00 12.05
C ILE A 113 -17.31 28.03 13.12
N SER A 114 -18.36 28.85 12.95
CA SER A 114 -18.75 29.87 13.93
C SER A 114 -19.19 29.28 15.30
N GLN A 115 -19.55 28.00 15.36
CA GLN A 115 -19.96 27.33 16.61
C GLN A 115 -18.77 26.93 17.50
N SER A 116 -17.55 26.91 16.95
CA SER A 116 -16.33 26.68 17.72
C SER A 116 -15.40 27.88 17.64
N ARG A 117 -14.98 28.35 18.82
CA ARG A 117 -13.97 29.42 18.93
C ARG A 117 -12.62 28.98 18.38
N ARG A 118 -12.30 27.69 18.43
CA ARG A 118 -11.04 27.14 17.90
C ARG A 118 -11.05 27.13 16.38
N PHE A 119 -12.12 26.62 15.76
CA PHE A 119 -12.24 26.62 14.30
C PHE A 119 -12.30 28.05 13.75
N ALA A 120 -13.04 28.95 14.42
CA ALA A 120 -13.06 30.36 14.05
C ALA A 120 -11.67 31.01 14.11
N ASN A 121 -10.86 30.68 15.12
CA ASN A 121 -9.48 31.19 15.22
C ASN A 121 -8.57 30.61 14.12
N MET A 122 -8.69 29.31 13.83
CA MET A 122 -7.91 28.68 12.74
C MET A 122 -8.25 29.27 11.37
N CYS A 123 -9.54 29.52 11.10
CA CYS A 123 -9.99 30.14 9.85
C CYS A 123 -9.64 31.63 9.75
N ALA A 124 -9.42 32.32 10.87
CA ALA A 124 -9.03 33.73 10.90
C ALA A 124 -7.52 33.95 10.67
N GLN A 125 -6.72 32.90 10.66
CA GLN A 125 -5.31 32.99 10.31
C GLN A 125 -5.13 33.21 8.80
N ASP A 126 -3.89 33.53 8.42
CA ASP A 126 -3.54 33.66 7.02
C ASP A 126 -3.80 32.35 6.25
N THR A 127 -4.19 32.49 4.98
CA THR A 127 -4.49 31.37 4.07
C THR A 127 -3.30 30.44 3.84
N ALA A 128 -2.08 30.98 3.94
CA ALA A 128 -0.83 30.21 3.89
C ALA A 128 -0.48 29.49 5.21
N SER A 129 -1.29 29.65 6.26
CA SER A 129 -1.04 29.04 7.57
C SER A 129 -1.25 27.54 7.55
N LEU A 130 -0.46 26.85 8.39
CA LEU A 130 -0.61 25.43 8.69
C LEU A 130 -1.98 25.09 9.29
N ASP A 131 -2.59 26.00 10.04
CA ASP A 131 -3.94 25.75 10.59
C ASP A 131 -4.98 25.73 9.47
N TYR A 132 -4.78 26.54 8.43
CA TYR A 132 -5.66 26.61 7.27
C TYR A 132 -5.54 25.36 6.39
N SER A 133 -4.31 24.89 6.16
CA SER A 133 -4.09 23.66 5.39
C SER A 133 -4.60 22.40 6.09
N ILE A 134 -4.60 22.37 7.43
CA ILE A 134 -5.24 21.29 8.20
C ILE A 134 -6.75 21.27 7.96
N LEU A 135 -7.42 22.42 7.94
CA LEU A 135 -8.86 22.49 7.66
C LEU A 135 -9.14 22.04 6.22
N ALA A 136 -8.36 22.52 5.25
CA ALA A 136 -8.44 22.12 3.85
C ALA A 136 -8.18 20.61 3.63
N ALA A 137 -7.31 20.00 4.43
CA ALA A 137 -7.03 18.56 4.39
C ALA A 137 -8.16 17.70 4.99
N LEU A 138 -9.02 18.27 5.85
CA LEU A 138 -10.12 17.56 6.51
C LEU A 138 -11.48 17.78 5.84
N ASP A 139 -11.60 18.76 4.95
CA ASP A 139 -12.82 19.05 4.20
C ASP A 139 -12.51 19.32 2.72
N PRO A 140 -12.94 18.45 1.79
CA PRO A 140 -12.70 18.63 0.37
C PRO A 140 -13.59 19.67 -0.32
N LEU A 141 -14.71 20.07 0.29
CA LEU A 141 -15.56 21.17 -0.18
C LEU A 141 -15.44 22.38 0.75
N PHE A 142 -14.28 22.57 1.37
CA PHE A 142 -14.02 23.66 2.29
C PHE A 142 -14.26 25.02 1.60
N PRO A 143 -15.30 25.79 1.98
CA PRO A 143 -15.74 26.93 1.19
C PRO A 143 -14.71 28.06 1.18
N PHE A 144 -13.93 28.22 2.25
CA PHE A 144 -12.92 29.27 2.32
C PHE A 144 -11.67 28.96 1.48
N GLY A 145 -11.46 27.68 1.12
CA GLY A 145 -10.36 27.26 0.25
C GLY A 145 -10.54 27.64 -1.22
N PHE A 146 -11.75 28.04 -1.64
CA PHE A 146 -12.08 28.43 -3.01
C PHE A 146 -12.18 29.94 -3.17
N ALA A 147 -11.99 30.46 -4.39
CA ALA A 147 -12.24 31.87 -4.71
C ALA A 147 -13.68 32.27 -4.31
N ALA A 148 -13.89 33.53 -3.89
CA ALA A 148 -15.23 33.97 -3.45
C ALA A 148 -16.29 33.90 -4.57
N SER A 149 -15.86 33.85 -5.83
CA SER A 149 -16.69 33.67 -7.01
C SER A 149 -16.97 32.21 -7.36
N ASP A 150 -16.24 31.26 -6.77
CA ASP A 150 -16.29 29.86 -7.17
C ASP A 150 -17.14 29.04 -6.20
N GLU A 151 -18.03 28.21 -6.77
CA GLU A 151 -18.77 27.24 -5.99
C GLU A 151 -17.86 26.06 -5.59
N PRO A 152 -17.84 25.69 -4.28
CA PRO A 152 -17.11 24.53 -3.79
C PRO A 152 -17.56 23.25 -4.50
N ALA A 153 -16.64 22.58 -5.16
CA ALA A 153 -16.90 21.33 -5.87
C ALA A 153 -15.70 20.38 -5.76
N LEU A 154 -15.97 19.08 -5.78
CA LEU A 154 -14.93 18.05 -5.91
C LEU A 154 -14.27 18.17 -7.29
N GLY A 155 -12.96 17.88 -7.37
CA GLY A 155 -12.22 17.98 -8.63
C GLY A 155 -11.79 19.38 -9.03
N LYS A 156 -11.96 20.37 -8.15
CA LYS A 156 -11.42 21.73 -8.35
C LYS A 156 -10.23 21.97 -7.42
N PRO A 157 -9.13 22.57 -7.92
CA PRO A 157 -8.02 22.96 -7.07
C PRO A 157 -8.45 24.06 -6.08
N PHE A 158 -7.80 24.12 -4.92
CA PHE A 158 -7.92 25.25 -4.02
C PHE A 158 -7.18 26.47 -4.57
N ARG A 159 -7.37 27.63 -3.94
CA ARG A 159 -6.59 28.82 -4.26
C ARG A 159 -5.09 28.55 -4.08
N PRO A 160 -4.21 29.16 -4.91
CA PRO A 160 -2.77 28.94 -4.83
C PRO A 160 -2.13 29.27 -3.47
N GLU A 161 -2.76 30.12 -2.66
CA GLU A 161 -2.25 30.48 -1.33
C GLU A 161 -2.44 29.38 -0.28
N VAL A 162 -3.36 28.44 -0.51
CA VAL A 162 -3.62 27.34 0.42
C VAL A 162 -2.58 26.24 0.18
N PRO A 163 -1.73 25.89 1.16
CA PRO A 163 -0.66 24.91 0.96
C PRO A 163 -1.20 23.49 1.14
N PHE A 164 -2.23 23.16 0.36
CA PHE A 164 -2.83 21.83 0.26
C PHE A 164 -3.47 21.65 -1.11
N ASP A 165 -3.15 20.55 -1.78
CA ASP A 165 -3.76 20.21 -3.06
C ASP A 165 -5.11 19.51 -2.87
N ASN A 166 -6.19 20.14 -3.34
CA ASN A 166 -7.53 19.57 -3.23
C ASN A 166 -7.79 18.37 -4.16
N LEU A 167 -6.98 18.18 -5.21
CA LEU A 167 -7.12 17.03 -6.09
C LEU A 167 -6.59 15.74 -5.43
N GLN A 168 -5.84 15.88 -4.33
CA GLN A 168 -5.34 14.74 -3.58
C GLN A 168 -6.45 14.10 -2.73
N ALA A 169 -6.68 12.79 -2.92
CA ALA A 169 -7.70 12.04 -2.18
C ALA A 169 -7.29 11.68 -0.74
N PHE A 170 -5.99 11.61 -0.49
CA PHE A 170 -5.40 11.18 0.78
C PHE A 170 -4.84 12.37 1.56
N ILE A 171 -4.50 12.15 2.83
CA ILE A 171 -3.82 13.13 3.68
C ILE A 171 -2.30 12.85 3.62
N PRO A 172 -1.51 13.57 2.79
CA PRO A 172 -0.09 13.26 2.61
C PRO A 172 0.72 13.47 3.88
N LEU A 173 0.28 14.40 4.74
CA LEU A 173 0.86 14.63 6.05
C LEU A 173 0.92 13.34 6.87
N LEU A 174 -0.17 12.58 6.94
CA LEU A 174 -0.22 11.33 7.71
C LEU A 174 0.57 10.21 7.04
N SER A 175 0.51 10.13 5.71
CA SER A 175 1.23 9.11 4.95
C SER A 175 2.75 9.27 5.08
N SER A 176 3.25 10.49 4.97
CA SER A 176 4.69 10.79 4.98
C SER A 176 5.33 10.73 6.37
N SER A 177 4.57 11.05 7.43
CA SER A 177 5.08 11.00 8.80
C SER A 177 4.89 9.65 9.51
N LEU A 178 4.25 8.67 8.87
CA LEU A 178 3.94 7.38 9.48
C LEU A 178 5.20 6.54 9.71
N VAL A 179 5.38 6.07 10.93
CA VAL A 179 6.45 5.13 11.31
C VAL A 179 5.92 3.71 11.34
N SER A 180 4.72 3.52 11.91
CA SER A 180 4.11 2.20 12.02
C SER A 180 2.59 2.30 12.07
N PHE A 181 1.94 1.31 11.47
CA PHE A 181 0.52 1.06 11.59
C PHE A 181 0.31 -0.37 12.09
N SER A 182 -0.50 -0.53 13.14
CA SER A 182 -0.80 -1.81 13.77
C SER A 182 -2.27 -1.86 14.19
N GLY A 183 -2.84 -3.07 14.30
CA GLY A 183 -4.22 -3.27 14.76
C GLY A 183 -5.16 -4.05 13.86
N PRO A 184 -4.99 -4.13 12.51
CA PRO A 184 -5.83 -5.00 11.69
C PRO A 184 -5.75 -6.46 12.19
N PRO A 185 -6.89 -7.11 12.50
CA PRO A 185 -6.90 -8.45 13.07
C PRO A 185 -6.84 -9.52 11.98
N ASP A 186 -6.34 -10.71 12.30
CA ASP A 186 -6.24 -11.81 11.34
C ASP A 186 -7.62 -12.31 10.89
N ASN A 187 -7.69 -12.84 9.67
CA ASN A 187 -8.87 -13.57 9.21
C ASN A 187 -8.94 -14.91 9.95
N SER A 188 -10.05 -15.17 10.63
CA SER A 188 -10.31 -16.42 11.33
C SER A 188 -11.72 -16.92 11.03
N VAL A 189 -11.91 -18.22 11.21
CA VAL A 189 -13.20 -18.88 11.07
C VAL A 189 -13.48 -19.63 12.38
N ASP A 190 -14.69 -19.46 12.90
CA ASP A 190 -15.13 -20.14 14.10
C ASP A 190 -15.69 -21.52 13.72
N SER A 191 -15.40 -22.51 14.56
CA SER A 191 -15.88 -23.88 14.40
C SER A 191 -16.95 -24.22 15.43
N TRP A 192 -18.08 -24.74 14.96
CA TRP A 192 -19.05 -25.41 15.82
C TRP A 192 -18.63 -26.86 16.05
N LEU A 193 -18.74 -27.33 17.28
CA LEU A 193 -18.42 -28.71 17.69
C LEU A 193 -19.65 -29.33 18.35
N SER A 194 -19.96 -30.59 18.01
CA SER A 194 -21.01 -31.35 18.67
C SER A 194 -20.62 -31.73 20.10
N ASN A 195 -21.62 -32.03 20.94
CA ASN A 195 -21.36 -32.61 22.28
C ASN A 195 -20.59 -33.93 22.17
N GLU A 196 -19.73 -34.20 23.16
CA GLU A 196 -18.90 -35.42 23.21
C GLU A 196 -19.76 -36.69 23.29
N GLY A 197 -19.47 -37.65 22.40
CA GLY A 197 -19.98 -39.02 22.51
C GLY A 197 -19.33 -39.79 23.67
N ILE A 198 -19.77 -41.02 23.91
CA ILE A 198 -19.26 -41.88 25.01
C ILE A 198 -17.75 -42.14 24.88
N GLU A 199 -17.23 -42.23 23.66
CA GLU A 199 -15.81 -42.39 23.35
C GLU A 199 -15.08 -41.04 23.13
N ARG A 200 -15.70 -39.91 23.52
CA ARG A 200 -15.21 -38.54 23.28
C ARG A 200 -15.06 -38.16 21.80
N GLU A 201 -15.77 -38.84 20.92
CA GLU A 201 -15.87 -38.44 19.53
C GLU A 201 -16.69 -37.14 19.43
N GLN A 202 -16.17 -36.18 18.67
CA GLN A 202 -16.83 -34.92 18.35
C GLN A 202 -16.80 -34.73 16.84
N TRP A 203 -17.91 -34.26 16.29
CA TRP A 203 -17.97 -33.80 14.91
C TRP A 203 -18.00 -32.27 14.90
N GLY A 204 -17.26 -31.66 13.98
CA GLY A 204 -17.15 -30.21 13.87
C GLY A 204 -17.38 -29.70 12.46
N ILE A 205 -17.96 -28.51 12.36
CA ILE A 205 -18.14 -27.78 11.11
C ILE A 205 -17.79 -26.30 11.31
N VAL A 206 -17.42 -25.62 10.22
CA VAL A 206 -17.28 -24.16 10.18
C VAL A 206 -18.64 -23.49 10.36
N ASP A 207 -18.73 -22.50 11.26
CA ASP A 207 -19.97 -21.80 11.63
C ASP A 207 -19.91 -20.26 11.49
N SER A 208 -18.77 -19.70 11.04
CA SER A 208 -18.67 -18.26 10.76
C SER A 208 -18.01 -17.94 9.42
N THR A 209 -18.18 -16.69 8.99
CA THR A 209 -17.53 -16.15 7.79
C THR A 209 -16.10 -15.76 8.11
N TRP A 210 -15.17 -16.03 7.19
CA TRP A 210 -13.74 -15.70 7.34
C TRP A 210 -13.43 -14.19 7.31
N GLU A 211 -14.38 -13.36 6.87
CA GLU A 211 -14.19 -11.92 6.73
C GLU A 211 -14.26 -11.17 8.07
N VAL A 212 -13.26 -10.33 8.33
CA VAL A 212 -13.29 -9.40 9.46
C VAL A 212 -14.33 -8.32 9.20
N ASN A 213 -15.48 -8.43 9.88
CA ASN A 213 -16.57 -7.45 9.83
C ASN A 213 -16.86 -6.77 11.18
N TYR A 214 -16.20 -7.22 12.25
CA TYR A 214 -16.36 -6.67 13.59
C TYR A 214 -15.51 -5.41 13.82
N ALA A 215 -15.74 -4.76 14.97
CA ALA A 215 -15.01 -3.57 15.38
C ALA A 215 -13.75 -3.94 16.17
N TYR A 216 -12.64 -3.26 15.89
CA TYR A 216 -11.34 -3.45 16.56
C TYR A 216 -10.64 -2.10 16.75
N SER A 217 -9.63 -2.06 17.61
CA SER A 217 -8.80 -0.87 17.80
C SER A 217 -7.48 -1.00 17.04
N GLY A 218 -7.12 0.05 16.31
CA GLY A 218 -5.83 0.20 15.66
C GLY A 218 -5.01 1.33 16.26
N SER A 219 -3.71 1.31 16.02
CA SER A 219 -2.78 2.35 16.44
C SER A 219 -1.83 2.72 15.32
N THR A 220 -1.58 4.02 15.16
CA THR A 220 -0.56 4.54 14.25
C THR A 220 0.44 5.36 15.05
N THR A 221 1.73 5.16 14.78
CA THR A 221 2.79 6.01 15.34
C THR A 221 3.33 6.91 14.25
N PHE A 222 3.41 8.21 14.54
CA PHE A 222 3.94 9.22 13.63
C PHE A 222 5.18 9.89 14.22
N ASN A 223 6.09 10.33 13.35
CA ASN A 223 7.13 11.27 13.70
C ASN A 223 6.51 12.66 13.85
N ASN A 224 6.75 13.29 14.98
CA ASN A 224 6.21 14.62 15.25
C ASN A 224 7.03 15.68 14.51
N MET A 225 6.34 16.52 13.73
CA MET A 225 6.96 17.61 12.97
C MET A 225 6.87 18.93 13.73
N VAL A 226 7.76 19.87 13.38
CA VAL A 226 7.77 21.21 13.95
C VAL A 226 6.39 21.87 13.79
N GLY A 227 5.87 22.47 14.88
CA GLY A 227 4.55 23.08 14.91
C GLY A 227 3.40 22.11 15.24
N ASN A 228 3.69 20.83 15.49
CA ASN A 228 2.75 19.79 15.90
C ASN A 228 1.47 19.68 15.02
N PRO A 229 1.59 19.64 13.66
CA PRO A 229 0.44 19.64 12.77
C PRO A 229 -0.49 18.43 12.96
N ILE A 230 0.07 17.25 13.22
CA ILE A 230 -0.69 16.02 13.42
C ILE A 230 -1.61 16.14 14.64
N MET A 231 -1.08 16.70 15.73
CA MET A 231 -1.85 16.90 16.97
C MET A 231 -2.98 17.91 16.80
N LYS A 232 -2.72 19.01 16.09
CA LYS A 232 -3.74 20.00 15.75
C LYS A 232 -4.85 19.36 14.91
N MET A 233 -4.49 18.59 13.88
CA MET A 233 -5.44 17.89 13.02
C MET A 233 -6.30 16.88 13.80
N MET A 234 -5.71 16.05 14.67
CA MET A 234 -6.48 15.10 15.49
C MET A 234 -7.41 15.82 16.47
N THR A 235 -6.97 16.95 17.02
CA THR A 235 -7.81 17.78 17.90
C THR A 235 -9.02 18.35 17.15
N VAL A 236 -8.84 18.84 15.92
CA VAL A 236 -9.93 19.32 15.07
C VAL A 236 -10.91 18.19 14.77
N TRP A 237 -10.40 17.02 14.39
CA TRP A 237 -11.21 15.85 14.07
C TRP A 237 -12.08 15.41 15.26
N LEU A 238 -11.49 15.28 16.45
CA LEU A 238 -12.20 14.91 17.68
C LEU A 238 -13.23 15.96 18.11
N GLU A 239 -12.89 17.25 18.01
CA GLU A 239 -13.82 18.33 18.34
C GLU A 239 -15.03 18.32 17.41
N TYR A 240 -14.82 18.10 16.11
CA TYR A 240 -15.90 17.96 15.14
C TYR A 240 -16.80 16.78 15.48
N MET A 241 -16.23 15.58 15.71
CA MET A 241 -16.99 14.37 16.08
C MET A 241 -17.84 14.58 17.33
N ALA A 242 -17.25 15.15 18.38
CA ALA A 242 -17.95 15.45 19.62
C ALA A 242 -19.04 16.51 19.43
N GLY A 243 -18.81 17.49 18.55
CA GLY A 243 -19.79 18.53 18.26
C GLY A 243 -20.96 18.06 17.40
N VAL A 244 -20.76 17.09 16.48
CA VAL A 244 -21.86 16.43 15.76
C VAL A 244 -22.74 15.66 16.75
N ARG A 245 -22.15 14.90 17.67
CA ARG A 245 -22.91 14.18 18.71
C ARG A 245 -23.72 15.10 19.62
N LYS A 246 -23.18 16.29 19.93
CA LYS A 246 -23.85 17.33 20.74
C LYS A 246 -24.85 18.17 19.93
N GLY A 247 -24.93 18.00 18.61
CA GLY A 247 -25.77 18.81 17.73
C GLY A 247 -25.27 20.24 17.51
N LYS A 248 -24.02 20.54 17.89
CA LYS A 248 -23.37 21.84 17.62
C LYS A 248 -22.94 21.96 16.17
N PHE A 249 -22.35 20.90 15.62
CA PHE A 249 -22.04 20.81 14.20
C PHE A 249 -23.11 20.00 13.49
N LYS A 250 -23.43 20.41 12.27
CA LYS A 250 -24.37 19.68 11.41
C LYS A 250 -23.61 19.01 10.27
N PRO A 251 -23.82 17.70 10.02
CA PRO A 251 -23.26 17.05 8.85
C PRO A 251 -23.80 17.71 7.57
N ARG A 252 -23.09 17.53 6.45
CA ARG A 252 -23.61 17.99 5.15
C ARG A 252 -24.96 17.35 4.87
N ILE A 253 -25.85 18.11 4.23
CA ILE A 253 -27.20 17.64 3.91
C ILE A 253 -27.16 16.37 3.05
N ILE A 254 -26.24 16.30 2.09
CA ILE A 254 -26.05 15.11 1.24
C ILE A 254 -25.70 13.87 2.06
N ASN A 255 -24.83 14.02 3.07
CA ASN A 255 -24.44 12.93 3.96
C ASN A 255 -25.62 12.51 4.84
N SER A 256 -26.43 13.47 5.31
CA SER A 256 -27.65 13.16 6.06
C SER A 256 -28.69 12.41 5.22
N ILE A 257 -28.86 12.76 3.94
CA ILE A 257 -29.80 12.09 3.03
C ILE A 257 -29.32 10.66 2.73
N GLN A 258 -28.02 10.51 2.44
CA GLN A 258 -27.41 9.22 2.10
C GLN A 258 -27.07 8.35 3.32
N ARG A 259 -27.38 8.83 4.54
CA ARG A 259 -27.03 8.18 5.82
C ARG A 259 -25.54 7.84 5.93
N ARG A 260 -24.69 8.72 5.41
CA ARG A 260 -23.23 8.63 5.52
C ARG A 260 -22.76 9.41 6.75
N ILE A 261 -21.78 8.85 7.44
CA ILE A 261 -21.10 9.53 8.54
C ILE A 261 -19.91 10.29 7.94
N ASP A 262 -19.82 11.57 8.24
CA ASP A 262 -18.92 12.56 7.63
C ASP A 262 -17.47 12.47 8.15
N TYR A 263 -17.29 12.14 9.42
CA TYR A 263 -15.97 12.07 10.06
C TYR A 263 -15.27 10.71 9.90
N GLN A 264 -15.82 9.78 9.13
CA GLN A 264 -15.21 8.48 8.88
C GLN A 264 -14.17 8.57 7.76
N SER A 265 -13.08 7.86 7.94
CA SER A 265 -12.00 7.71 6.96
C SER A 265 -11.71 6.22 6.72
N ARG A 266 -10.73 5.94 5.87
CA ARG A 266 -10.24 4.62 5.49
C ARG A 266 -8.73 4.67 5.36
N ILE A 267 -8.05 3.57 5.71
CA ILE A 267 -6.62 3.40 5.47
C ILE A 267 -6.36 2.29 4.45
N TYR A 268 -5.39 2.54 3.60
CA TYR A 268 -4.78 1.55 2.71
C TYR A 268 -3.31 1.42 3.07
N THR A 269 -2.79 0.21 3.21
CA THR A 269 -1.37 -0.05 3.45
C THR A 269 -0.86 -1.00 2.39
N ILE A 270 0.25 -0.62 1.76
CA ILE A 270 0.85 -1.32 0.63
C ILE A 270 2.29 -1.67 1.00
N ASN A 271 2.66 -2.94 0.91
CA ASN A 271 4.04 -3.39 1.07
C ASN A 271 4.59 -3.92 -0.26
N TYR A 272 5.84 -3.57 -0.54
CA TYR A 272 6.49 -3.87 -1.83
C TYR A 272 7.46 -5.04 -1.75
N ASP A 273 7.61 -5.73 -2.88
CA ASP A 273 8.75 -6.59 -3.17
C ASP A 273 9.99 -5.76 -3.57
N SER A 274 11.14 -6.41 -3.58
CA SER A 274 12.39 -5.98 -4.22
C SER A 274 12.23 -5.46 -5.65
N LEU A 275 11.24 -5.97 -6.40
CA LEU A 275 10.94 -5.57 -7.77
C LEU A 275 9.93 -4.42 -7.88
N GLY A 276 9.44 -3.90 -6.75
CA GLY A 276 8.44 -2.81 -6.73
C GLY A 276 6.99 -3.26 -6.94
N ASN A 277 6.73 -4.57 -7.01
CA ASN A 277 5.37 -5.11 -7.06
C ASN A 277 4.74 -5.13 -5.65
N ILE A 278 3.43 -4.92 -5.58
CA ILE A 278 2.64 -4.98 -4.35
C ILE A 278 2.50 -6.44 -3.93
N GLN A 279 3.14 -6.82 -2.82
CA GLN A 279 3.00 -8.16 -2.25
C GLN A 279 1.80 -8.24 -1.32
N ARG A 280 1.64 -7.24 -0.44
CA ARG A 280 0.59 -7.20 0.57
C ARG A 280 -0.17 -5.90 0.47
N PHE A 281 -1.48 -6.04 0.45
CA PHE A 281 -2.43 -4.95 0.45
C PHE A 281 -3.42 -5.13 1.58
N THR A 282 -3.41 -4.19 2.52
CA THR A 282 -4.34 -4.19 3.65
C THR A 282 -5.22 -2.95 3.60
N CYS A 283 -6.52 -3.14 3.71
CA CYS A 283 -7.50 -2.07 3.79
C CYS A 283 -8.26 -2.13 5.12
N GLY A 284 -8.20 -1.06 5.90
CA GLY A 284 -9.08 -0.86 7.06
C GLY A 284 -10.32 -0.09 6.62
N CYS A 285 -11.46 -0.79 6.50
CA CYS A 285 -12.62 -0.31 5.74
C CYS A 285 -13.19 1.02 6.23
N ILE A 286 -13.33 1.17 7.55
CA ILE A 286 -13.85 2.37 8.22
C ILE A 286 -12.98 2.63 9.45
N MET A 287 -12.57 3.88 9.64
CA MET A 287 -11.82 4.32 10.82
C MET A 287 -12.12 5.77 11.24
N TRP A 288 -11.88 6.06 12.51
CA TRP A 288 -11.84 7.43 13.06
C TRP A 288 -10.93 7.49 14.29
N PRO A 289 -10.29 8.64 14.57
CA PRO A 289 -9.40 8.77 15.71
C PRO A 289 -10.19 8.84 17.02
N THR A 290 -9.62 8.32 18.11
CA THR A 290 -10.27 8.30 19.44
C THR A 290 -9.53 9.11 20.49
N ASN A 291 -8.28 9.48 20.25
CA ASN A 291 -7.47 10.25 21.18
C ASN A 291 -6.66 11.35 20.48
N ASN A 292 -6.26 12.34 21.27
CA ASN A 292 -5.13 13.20 20.98
C ASN A 292 -4.15 13.04 22.16
N ASN A 293 -2.84 12.99 21.91
CA ASN A 293 -1.84 12.88 22.97
C ASN A 293 -1.59 14.20 23.73
N ALA A 294 -2.61 15.07 23.85
CA ALA A 294 -2.43 16.44 24.34
C ALA A 294 -2.08 16.50 25.83
N GLY A 295 -2.52 15.50 26.61
CA GLY A 295 -2.21 15.42 28.03
C GLY A 295 -0.74 15.16 28.33
N ALA A 296 -0.07 14.31 27.53
CA ALA A 296 1.35 14.05 27.69
C ALA A 296 2.20 15.29 27.38
N MET A 297 1.86 16.01 26.31
CA MET A 297 2.56 17.24 25.90
C MET A 297 2.35 18.42 26.85
N ALA A 298 1.32 18.38 27.70
CA ALA A 298 1.08 19.41 28.71
C ALA A 298 1.98 19.24 29.95
N SER A 299 2.66 18.10 30.08
CA SER A 299 3.60 17.87 31.17
C SER A 299 4.89 18.65 30.91
N VAL A 300 5.38 19.33 31.96
CA VAL A 300 6.61 20.12 31.89
C VAL A 300 7.60 19.54 32.90
N ASP A 301 8.73 19.06 32.40
CA ASP A 301 9.88 18.66 33.21
C ASP A 301 11.00 19.71 33.06
N ASN A 302 11.24 20.47 34.12
CA ASN A 302 12.27 21.52 34.16
C ASN A 302 13.67 20.97 34.47
N THR A 303 13.85 19.66 34.61
CA THR A 303 15.18 19.06 34.88
C THR A 303 16.09 19.04 33.66
N LYS A 304 15.54 19.23 32.45
CA LYS A 304 16.28 19.23 31.18
C LYS A 304 16.00 20.53 30.40
N PRO A 305 17.01 21.13 29.76
CA PRO A 305 16.84 22.35 28.95
C PRO A 305 16.10 22.12 27.63
N GLN A 306 16.00 20.88 27.16
CA GLN A 306 15.18 20.47 26.02
C GLN A 306 14.37 19.22 26.39
N LEU A 307 13.06 19.28 26.12
CA LEU A 307 12.14 18.17 26.28
C LEU A 307 12.08 17.40 24.95
N ASN A 308 12.47 16.12 25.00
CA ASN A 308 12.46 15.21 23.84
C ASN A 308 11.33 14.18 23.95
N ASP A 309 10.40 14.35 24.88
CA ASP A 309 9.35 13.36 25.16
C ASP A 309 8.26 13.33 24.06
N ASP A 310 8.31 14.29 23.11
CA ASP A 310 7.30 14.52 22.07
C ASP A 310 7.79 14.19 20.64
N VAL A 311 8.88 13.44 20.48
CA VAL A 311 9.42 13.12 19.14
C VAL A 311 8.48 12.20 18.34
N THR A 312 7.72 11.34 19.02
CA THR A 312 6.77 10.43 18.40
C THR A 312 5.37 10.59 18.99
N ILE A 313 4.36 10.59 18.13
CA ILE A 313 2.95 10.68 18.53
C ILE A 313 2.25 9.37 18.17
N THR A 314 1.59 8.76 19.15
CA THR A 314 0.72 7.59 18.92
C THR A 314 -0.74 8.01 18.92
N ILE A 315 -1.43 7.73 17.82
CA ILE A 315 -2.87 7.93 17.66
C ILE A 315 -3.57 6.58 17.66
N GLN A 316 -4.63 6.48 18.44
CA GLN A 316 -5.53 5.35 18.52
C GLN A 316 -6.72 5.57 17.59
N TRP A 317 -7.07 4.53 16.85
CA TRP A 317 -8.14 4.49 15.87
C TRP A 317 -9.16 3.45 16.31
N GLN A 318 -10.43 3.80 16.24
CA GLN A 318 -11.48 2.80 16.23
C GLN A 318 -11.74 2.42 14.78
N MET A 319 -11.72 1.13 14.49
CA MET A 319 -11.83 0.60 13.14
C MET A 319 -12.97 -0.42 13.06
N ILE A 320 -13.60 -0.51 11.90
CA ILE A 320 -14.60 -1.53 11.58
C ILE A 320 -14.25 -2.15 10.25
N GLY A 321 -14.12 -3.47 10.26
CA GLY A 321 -13.80 -4.27 9.09
C GLY A 321 -12.34 -4.16 8.65
N ALA A 322 -11.80 -5.28 8.20
CA ALA A 322 -10.49 -5.37 7.57
C ALA A 322 -10.57 -6.25 6.34
N ARG A 323 -9.80 -5.91 5.30
CA ARG A 323 -9.72 -6.66 4.05
C ARG A 323 -8.27 -6.78 3.63
N TYR A 324 -7.93 -7.97 3.16
CA TYR A 324 -6.56 -8.37 2.85
C TYR A 324 -6.50 -8.90 1.43
N ASP A 325 -5.60 -8.34 0.63
CA ASP A 325 -5.25 -8.76 -0.73
C ASP A 325 -6.43 -8.90 -1.72
N ASP A 326 -7.54 -8.21 -1.45
CA ASP A 326 -8.73 -8.22 -2.29
C ASP A 326 -8.62 -7.20 -3.45
N PRO A 327 -8.69 -7.64 -4.72
CA PRO A 327 -8.60 -6.76 -5.88
C PRO A 327 -9.73 -5.72 -5.95
N LEU A 328 -10.90 -6.00 -5.38
CA LEU A 328 -11.99 -5.02 -5.34
C LEU A 328 -11.60 -3.78 -4.55
N TYR A 329 -10.87 -3.95 -3.45
CA TYR A 329 -10.44 -2.80 -2.62
C TYR A 329 -9.30 -2.01 -3.26
N MET A 330 -8.51 -2.65 -4.14
CA MET A 330 -7.56 -1.96 -5.01
C MET A 330 -8.28 -1.10 -6.06
N ASP A 331 -9.37 -1.60 -6.65
CA ASP A 331 -10.21 -0.80 -7.55
C ASP A 331 -10.91 0.36 -6.81
N MET A 332 -11.41 0.11 -5.59
CA MET A 332 -11.95 1.19 -4.74
C MET A 332 -10.92 2.26 -4.41
N PHE A 333 -9.64 1.90 -4.23
CA PHE A 333 -8.56 2.87 -4.06
C PHE A 333 -8.45 3.78 -5.28
N ASN A 334 -8.39 3.21 -6.48
CA ASN A 334 -8.33 3.96 -7.74
C ASN A 334 -9.57 4.85 -7.94
N ARG A 335 -10.76 4.31 -7.65
CA ARG A 335 -12.01 5.07 -7.74
C ARG A 335 -12.03 6.23 -6.76
N THR A 336 -11.43 6.08 -5.58
CA THR A 336 -11.31 7.18 -4.61
C THR A 336 -10.44 8.29 -5.22
N VAL A 337 -9.28 7.95 -5.80
CA VAL A 337 -8.44 8.94 -6.51
C VAL A 337 -9.21 9.66 -7.62
N ALA A 338 -9.97 8.91 -8.43
CA ALA A 338 -10.78 9.47 -9.51
C ALA A 338 -11.95 10.37 -9.06
N ILE A 339 -12.49 10.15 -7.85
CA ILE A 339 -13.55 11.03 -7.28
C ILE A 339 -12.98 12.40 -6.93
N PHE A 340 -11.76 12.45 -6.41
CA PHE A 340 -11.10 13.71 -6.03
C PHE A 340 -10.40 14.40 -7.20
N ASN A 341 -9.78 13.62 -8.09
CA ASN A 341 -9.20 14.09 -9.32
C ASN A 341 -9.90 13.46 -10.53
N PRO A 342 -10.86 14.17 -11.16
CA PRO A 342 -11.57 13.68 -12.34
C PRO A 342 -10.65 13.36 -13.54
N ASP A 343 -9.47 13.99 -13.63
CA ASP A 343 -8.53 13.73 -14.72
C ASP A 343 -7.92 12.33 -14.64
N MET A 344 -7.94 11.70 -13.45
CA MET A 344 -7.46 10.35 -13.19
C MET A 344 -8.50 9.25 -13.49
N ILE A 345 -9.68 9.60 -14.02
CA ILE A 345 -10.68 8.63 -14.48
C ILE A 345 -10.10 7.82 -15.65
N PRO A 346 -10.21 6.48 -15.67
CA PRO A 346 -9.74 5.68 -16.79
C PRO A 346 -10.53 6.00 -18.07
N ASP A 347 -9.81 6.23 -19.16
CA ASP A 347 -10.39 6.39 -20.49
C ASP A 347 -10.91 5.02 -21.00
N PRO A 348 -12.21 4.90 -21.36
CA PRO A 348 -12.77 3.64 -21.85
C PRO A 348 -12.24 3.21 -23.22
N ASN A 349 -11.50 4.05 -23.94
CA ASN A 349 -10.97 3.73 -25.27
C ASN A 349 -9.69 2.89 -25.26
N TYR A 350 -9.06 2.70 -24.09
CA TYR A 350 -7.77 2.01 -23.96
C TYR A 350 -7.90 0.80 -23.05
N ASP A 351 -7.28 -0.32 -23.45
CA ASP A 351 -7.23 -1.56 -22.66
C ASP A 351 -6.26 -1.45 -21.47
N GLU A 352 -5.20 -0.65 -21.59
CA GLU A 352 -4.30 -0.31 -20.49
C GLU A 352 -4.76 1.00 -19.82
N PHE A 353 -4.50 1.13 -18.51
CA PHE A 353 -4.89 2.34 -17.79
C PHE A 353 -4.23 3.58 -18.41
N MET A 354 -5.08 4.43 -18.97
CA MET A 354 -4.74 5.77 -19.40
C MET A 354 -5.75 6.74 -18.78
N PRO A 355 -5.30 7.79 -18.06
CA PRO A 355 -6.20 8.79 -17.51
C PRO A 355 -6.90 9.56 -18.64
N ILE A 356 -8.16 9.94 -18.45
CA ILE A 356 -8.90 10.78 -19.41
C ILE A 356 -8.19 12.13 -19.63
N GLY A 357 -7.49 12.61 -18.60
CA GLY A 357 -6.62 13.77 -18.66
C GLY A 357 -5.21 13.48 -19.18
N ALA A 358 -4.97 12.40 -19.94
CA ALA A 358 -3.64 12.04 -20.44
C ALA A 358 -2.93 13.12 -21.26
N SER A 359 -3.66 14.09 -21.82
CA SER A 359 -3.06 15.27 -22.46
C SER A 359 -2.33 16.17 -21.46
N PHE A 360 -2.75 16.15 -20.19
CA PHE A 360 -2.22 16.97 -19.11
C PHE A 360 -1.46 16.17 -18.07
N LEU A 361 -1.63 14.84 -18.02
CA LEU A 361 -1.02 13.96 -17.03
C LEU A 361 0.04 13.06 -17.66
N ARG A 362 1.17 12.93 -16.98
CA ARG A 362 2.26 12.03 -17.37
C ARG A 362 2.55 11.03 -16.25
N LYS A 363 2.72 9.76 -16.63
CA LYS A 363 3.20 8.72 -15.73
C LYS A 363 4.69 8.93 -15.46
N LEU A 364 5.07 8.93 -14.18
CA LEU A 364 6.46 8.98 -13.76
C LEU A 364 7.13 7.63 -13.93
N GLU A 365 8.36 7.65 -14.43
CA GLU A 365 9.21 6.47 -14.45
C GLU A 365 9.92 6.27 -13.10
N VAL A 366 10.37 5.04 -12.82
CA VAL A 366 10.99 4.66 -11.54
C VAL A 366 12.22 5.53 -11.21
N HIS A 367 12.97 5.94 -12.23
CA HIS A 367 14.16 6.78 -12.06
C HIS A 367 13.83 8.26 -11.77
N GLU A 368 12.61 8.71 -12.08
CA GLU A 368 12.13 10.07 -11.86
C GLU A 368 11.50 10.24 -10.47
N LEU A 369 11.03 9.14 -9.84
CA LEU A 369 10.35 9.18 -8.54
C LEU A 369 11.09 9.97 -7.44
N PRO A 370 12.43 9.91 -7.30
CA PRO A 370 13.13 10.70 -6.29
C PRO A 370 13.06 12.21 -6.53
N LEU A 371 13.01 12.65 -7.79
CA LEU A 371 12.91 14.07 -8.17
C LEU A 371 11.51 14.63 -7.86
N PHE A 372 10.49 13.80 -8.03
CA PHE A 372 9.09 14.15 -7.81
C PHE A 372 8.60 13.79 -6.41
N ASN A 373 9.49 13.74 -5.41
CA ASN A 373 9.07 13.48 -4.03
C ASN A 373 8.07 14.55 -3.57
N TYR A 374 7.00 14.12 -2.89
CA TYR A 374 5.81 14.91 -2.52
C TYR A 374 4.89 15.35 -3.67
N TYR A 375 5.20 15.00 -4.91
CA TYR A 375 4.34 15.23 -6.07
C TYR A 375 3.72 13.92 -6.57
N GLY A 376 2.49 14.04 -7.07
CA GLY A 376 1.85 13.00 -7.86
C GLY A 376 0.67 12.29 -7.20
N TYR A 377 -0.17 11.75 -8.08
CA TYR A 377 -1.37 11.03 -7.76
C TYR A 377 -1.12 9.52 -7.94
N PRO A 378 -1.44 8.70 -6.93
CA PRO A 378 -1.22 7.26 -7.00
C PRO A 378 -2.29 6.57 -7.84
N HIS A 379 -1.91 5.57 -8.63
CA HIS A 379 -2.82 4.65 -9.31
C HIS A 379 -2.27 3.22 -9.25
N ILE A 380 -3.11 2.26 -8.86
CA ILE A 380 -2.75 0.85 -8.73
C ILE A 380 -3.25 0.07 -9.95
N ASP A 381 -2.34 -0.58 -10.68
CA ASP A 381 -2.72 -1.63 -11.62
C ASP A 381 -3.10 -2.89 -10.82
N THR A 382 -4.39 -3.26 -10.82
CA THR A 382 -4.93 -4.36 -10.01
C THR A 382 -4.46 -5.73 -10.49
N ILE A 383 -4.10 -5.87 -11.78
CA ILE A 383 -3.67 -7.14 -12.38
C ILE A 383 -2.17 -7.31 -12.18
N ARG A 384 -1.38 -6.30 -12.56
CA ARG A 384 0.08 -6.35 -12.43
C ARG A 384 0.55 -6.13 -11.00
N ARG A 385 -0.35 -5.66 -10.12
CA ARG A 385 -0.05 -5.29 -8.72
C ARG A 385 1.12 -4.31 -8.66
N GLN A 386 1.04 -3.23 -9.43
CA GLN A 386 2.06 -2.19 -9.46
C GLN A 386 1.45 -0.83 -9.13
N LEU A 387 2.14 -0.06 -8.29
CA LEU A 387 1.79 1.32 -8.03
C LEU A 387 2.48 2.22 -9.06
N SER A 388 1.69 3.05 -9.74
CA SER A 388 2.15 4.09 -10.65
C SER A 388 1.82 5.47 -10.08
N TRP A 389 2.67 6.44 -10.39
CA TRP A 389 2.50 7.83 -9.98
C TRP A 389 2.30 8.71 -11.21
N TRP A 390 1.33 9.60 -11.15
CA TRP A 390 0.96 10.49 -12.24
C TRP A 390 1.07 11.95 -11.80
N VAL A 391 1.68 12.80 -12.63
CA VAL A 391 1.89 14.22 -12.33
C VAL A 391 1.40 15.05 -13.53
N TYR A 392 0.92 16.26 -13.26
CA TYR A 392 0.56 17.19 -14.33
C TYR A 392 1.81 17.63 -15.11
N GLN A 393 1.69 17.74 -16.43
CA GLN A 393 2.79 18.11 -17.34
C GLN A 393 3.41 19.46 -16.97
N THR A 394 2.60 20.40 -16.48
CA THR A 394 3.06 21.71 -15.98
C THR A 394 3.99 21.57 -14.77
N ASP A 395 3.64 20.68 -13.83
CA ASP A 395 4.43 20.43 -12.64
C ASP A 395 5.69 19.64 -12.99
N TYR A 396 5.59 18.72 -13.94
CA TYR A 396 6.72 17.98 -14.51
C TYR A 396 7.78 18.94 -15.08
N GLU A 397 7.36 19.86 -15.95
CA GLU A 397 8.25 20.87 -16.54
C GLU A 397 8.82 21.83 -15.49
N TYR A 398 8.01 22.23 -14.52
CA TYR A 398 8.45 23.10 -13.43
C TYR A 398 9.58 22.45 -12.61
N VAL A 399 9.37 21.20 -12.15
CA VAL A 399 10.36 20.48 -11.33
C VAL A 399 11.63 20.23 -12.12
N LEU A 400 11.54 19.79 -13.38
CA LEU A 400 12.72 19.57 -14.21
C LEU A 400 13.51 20.85 -14.48
N LYS A 401 12.82 21.97 -14.70
CA LYS A 401 13.48 23.28 -14.86
C LYS A 401 14.19 23.72 -13.58
N GLN A 402 13.59 23.48 -12.41
CA GLN A 402 14.24 23.76 -11.13
C GLN A 402 15.42 22.81 -10.86
N ALA A 403 15.35 21.58 -11.35
CA ALA A 403 16.44 20.61 -11.29
C ALA A 403 17.55 20.86 -12.33
N GLY A 404 17.34 21.75 -13.29
CA GLY A 404 18.30 22.06 -14.36
C GLY A 404 18.45 20.97 -15.42
N LEU A 405 17.43 20.12 -15.58
CA LEU A 405 17.38 19.03 -16.56
C LEU A 405 16.65 19.42 -17.87
N LEU A 406 16.04 20.61 -17.88
CA LEU A 406 15.47 21.35 -19.00
C LEU A 406 16.08 22.75 -19.01
#